data_AF-A0A543CD60-F1
#
_entry.id   AF-A0A543CD60-F1
#
_cell.length_a   1.000
_cell.length_b   1.000
_cell.length_c   1.000
_cell.angle_alpha   90.00
_cell.angle_beta   90.00
_cell.angle_gamma   90.00
#
_symmetry.space_group_name_H-M   'P 1'
#
loop_
_entity.id
_entity.type
_entity.pdbx_description
1 polymer ?
#
loop_
_entity_poly.entity_id
_entity_poly.type
_entity_poly.pdbx_seq_one_letter_code
_entity_poly.pdbx_strand_id
1 'polypeptide(L)'
;MLCVPTTDSGHSDSSDGEPGCGIGRSSPVLIDDEVSLLRSVLSECVPSDHYCVTCVRDLSPAEVMARLGVADQDPYPRCTPEEAVERFDLDVPAVRVHHEGDWVFVLEVNSQLGVTFKPQMLARLSEGSEAVSAQQLLDSTAKVAHARQGELLATYIDWHFEPPSGKDPSRLNRALTQVGFFREENEDSDEWEASKMILVAVEREFGLTVSPEVVNGPLPTAVLPYVKAPAPPREPLQRKPSADGSVVPKLQAEQARNDDHEDGR
;
A
#
# COMPACT_ATOMS: atom_id res chain seq x y z
N MET A 1 -17.01 -65.93 -1.36
CA MET A 1 -18.15 -66.82 -1.06
C MET A 1 -19.23 -65.93 -0.48
N LEU A 2 -20.33 -65.81 -1.23
CA LEU A 2 -21.47 -64.92 -0.99
C LEU A 2 -22.25 -65.33 0.27
N CYS A 3 -22.80 -64.36 1.01
CA CYS A 3 -24.14 -64.43 1.60
C CYS A 3 -24.58 -63.05 2.13
N VAL A 4 -25.75 -62.63 1.68
CA VAL A 4 -26.62 -61.51 2.09
C VAL A 4 -28.00 -62.17 2.32
N PRO A 5 -29.06 -61.51 2.84
CA PRO A 5 -29.31 -60.81 4.10
C PRO A 5 -30.43 -61.53 4.92
N THR A 6 -30.90 -60.92 6.02
CA THR A 6 -32.32 -61.02 6.42
C THR A 6 -32.80 -59.75 7.13
N THR A 7 -33.96 -59.28 6.68
CA THR A 7 -34.80 -58.20 7.18
C THR A 7 -35.93 -58.77 8.04
N ASP A 8 -36.34 -58.08 9.10
CA ASP A 8 -37.75 -57.79 9.47
C ASP A 8 -37.77 -56.90 10.73
N SER A 9 -38.29 -55.67 10.68
CA SER A 9 -39.66 -55.24 11.05
C SER A 9 -40.02 -55.54 12.52
N GLY A 10 -40.62 -54.65 13.30
CA GLY A 10 -41.15 -53.30 13.17
C GLY A 10 -41.85 -52.97 14.50
N HIS A 11 -42.11 -51.71 14.81
CA HIS A 11 -43.37 -51.23 15.41
C HIS A 11 -43.29 -49.71 15.65
N SER A 12 -44.28 -49.05 15.07
CA SER A 12 -44.77 -47.71 15.29
C SER A 12 -45.23 -47.49 16.73
N ASP A 13 -45.04 -46.29 17.28
CA ASP A 13 -46.21 -45.52 17.74
C ASP A 13 -45.97 -44.02 17.82
N SER A 14 -47.09 -43.33 17.69
CA SER A 14 -47.30 -41.92 17.37
C SER A 14 -47.50 -41.10 18.63
N SER A 15 -47.12 -39.81 18.65
CA SER A 15 -47.79 -38.80 19.49
C SER A 15 -47.44 -37.38 19.03
N ASP A 16 -48.49 -36.70 18.57
CA ASP A 16 -48.60 -35.27 18.27
C ASP A 16 -48.34 -34.37 19.49
N GLY A 17 -47.87 -33.13 19.25
CA GLY A 17 -47.77 -32.11 20.31
C GLY A 17 -47.18 -30.76 19.90
N GLU A 18 -48.02 -29.92 19.29
CA GLU A 18 -48.06 -28.44 19.29
C GLU A 18 -47.07 -27.56 18.48
N PRO A 19 -47.59 -26.51 17.79
CA PRO A 19 -46.80 -25.44 17.18
C PRO A 19 -46.72 -24.20 18.11
N GLY A 20 -45.53 -23.95 18.66
CA GLY A 20 -45.24 -22.74 19.42
C GLY A 20 -44.46 -21.72 18.59
N CYS A 21 -45.15 -20.67 18.11
CA CYS A 21 -44.53 -19.46 17.59
C CYS A 21 -43.89 -18.69 18.75
N GLY A 22 -42.55 -18.59 18.77
CA GLY A 22 -41.76 -18.01 19.86
C GLY A 22 -40.51 -17.32 19.34
N ILE A 23 -40.76 -16.13 18.80
CA ILE A 23 -39.88 -14.99 18.53
C ILE A 23 -38.61 -14.95 19.41
N GLY A 24 -37.45 -14.74 18.75
CA GLY A 24 -36.35 -13.97 19.33
C GLY A 24 -35.32 -14.75 20.17
N ARG A 25 -34.63 -15.71 19.57
CA ARG A 25 -33.24 -15.96 19.98
C ARG A 25 -32.35 -15.04 19.17
N SER A 26 -32.04 -13.87 19.75
CA SER A 26 -30.87 -13.10 19.34
C SER A 26 -29.67 -14.04 19.40
N SER A 27 -29.19 -14.45 18.23
CA SER A 27 -27.85 -14.99 18.10
C SER A 27 -26.89 -13.98 18.70
N PRO A 28 -26.00 -14.37 19.63
CA PRO A 28 -24.89 -13.52 19.99
C PRO A 28 -24.06 -13.35 18.71
N VAL A 29 -23.98 -12.11 18.28
CA VAL A 29 -23.14 -11.62 17.21
C VAL A 29 -21.70 -12.03 17.53
N LEU A 30 -21.16 -12.98 16.76
CA LEU A 30 -19.77 -13.46 16.83
C LEU A 30 -18.83 -12.40 16.22
N ILE A 31 -18.76 -11.20 16.80
CA ILE A 31 -17.84 -10.14 16.31
C ILE A 31 -16.57 -10.06 17.16
N ASP A 32 -16.56 -10.56 18.39
CA ASP A 32 -15.39 -10.37 19.29
C ASP A 32 -14.19 -11.31 19.04
N ASP A 33 -14.38 -12.49 18.40
CA ASP A 33 -13.28 -13.46 18.22
C ASP A 33 -12.45 -13.25 16.93
N GLU A 34 -13.00 -12.62 15.88
CA GLU A 34 -12.26 -12.41 14.61
C GLU A 34 -11.34 -11.18 14.65
N VAL A 35 -11.68 -10.15 15.42
CA VAL A 35 -10.86 -8.92 15.54
C VAL A 35 -9.61 -9.17 16.41
N SER A 36 -9.68 -10.08 17.38
CA SER A 36 -8.54 -10.50 18.21
C SER A 36 -7.47 -11.32 17.45
N LEU A 37 -7.77 -11.79 16.23
CA LEU A 37 -6.90 -12.66 15.41
C LEU A 37 -6.16 -11.94 14.27
N LEU A 38 -6.28 -10.62 14.16
CA LEU A 38 -5.60 -9.81 13.14
C LEU A 38 -4.32 -9.15 13.70
N ARG A 39 -3.50 -9.94 14.40
CA ARG A 39 -2.18 -9.47 14.85
C ARG A 39 -1.16 -9.72 13.74
N SER A 40 -0.54 -8.65 13.27
CA SER A 40 0.55 -8.74 12.29
C SER A 40 1.89 -8.82 13.02
N VAL A 41 2.74 -9.79 12.67
CA VAL A 41 4.12 -9.81 13.17
C VAL A 41 4.90 -8.59 12.69
N LEU A 42 4.61 -8.09 11.48
CA LEU A 42 5.23 -6.86 10.98
C LEU A 42 4.86 -5.63 11.81
N SER A 43 3.66 -5.58 12.38
CA SER A 43 3.27 -4.47 13.26
C SER A 43 4.08 -4.39 14.56
N GLU A 44 4.74 -5.49 14.96
CA GLU A 44 5.65 -5.52 16.12
C GLU A 44 7.11 -5.20 15.73
N CYS A 45 7.39 -5.11 14.43
CA CYS A 45 8.71 -4.82 13.88
C CYS A 45 8.91 -3.35 13.51
N VAL A 46 7.84 -2.54 13.55
CA VAL A 46 7.85 -1.15 13.10
C VAL A 46 7.15 -0.23 14.10
N PRO A 47 7.50 1.06 14.16
CA PRO A 47 6.76 2.04 14.98
C PRO A 47 5.30 2.16 14.53
N SER A 48 4.40 2.38 15.48
CA SER A 48 2.95 2.46 15.22
C SER A 48 2.50 3.80 14.62
N ASP A 49 3.30 4.84 14.73
CA ASP A 49 2.98 6.21 14.31
C ASP A 49 3.44 6.52 12.88
N HIS A 50 4.55 5.93 12.43
CA HIS A 50 5.04 6.03 11.07
C HIS A 50 6.05 4.91 10.77
N TYR A 51 5.98 4.33 9.58
CA TYR A 51 6.92 3.29 9.15
C TYR A 51 7.06 3.26 7.64
N CYS A 52 8.17 2.69 7.18
CA CYS A 52 8.33 2.25 5.81
C CYS A 52 9.14 0.96 5.84
N VAL A 53 8.50 -0.13 5.44
CA VAL A 53 9.10 -1.46 5.38
C VAL A 53 8.96 -1.98 3.96
N THR A 54 10.09 -2.41 3.40
CA THR A 54 10.14 -3.00 2.07
C THR A 54 10.70 -4.41 2.17
N CYS A 55 9.93 -5.40 1.74
CA CYS A 55 10.31 -6.80 1.72
C CYS A 55 10.69 -7.17 0.29
N VAL A 56 11.87 -7.77 0.10
CA VAL A 56 12.38 -8.18 -1.21
C VAL A 56 12.66 -9.67 -1.19
N ARG A 57 12.08 -10.41 -2.14
CA ARG A 57 12.17 -11.87 -2.20
C ARG A 57 13.49 -12.33 -2.83
N ASP A 58 13.94 -13.53 -2.52
CA ASP A 58 14.95 -14.30 -3.26
C ASP A 58 16.30 -13.56 -3.51
N LEU A 59 16.62 -12.55 -2.69
CA LEU A 59 17.88 -11.82 -2.74
C LEU A 59 18.64 -12.01 -1.43
N SER A 60 19.97 -11.91 -1.51
CA SER A 60 20.79 -11.82 -0.31
C SER A 60 20.76 -10.40 0.27
N PRO A 61 21.03 -10.20 1.58
CA PRO A 61 21.22 -8.87 2.16
C PRO A 61 22.24 -8.02 1.41
N ALA A 62 23.36 -8.62 0.96
CA ALA A 62 24.40 -7.92 0.23
C ALA A 62 23.92 -7.40 -1.14
N GLU A 63 23.12 -8.20 -1.86
CA GLU A 63 22.52 -7.80 -3.14
C GLU A 63 21.48 -6.68 -2.94
N VAL A 64 20.69 -6.76 -1.86
CA VAL A 64 19.76 -5.68 -1.49
C VAL A 64 20.52 -4.39 -1.17
N MET A 65 21.59 -4.44 -0.37
CA MET A 65 22.45 -3.28 -0.09
C MET A 65 23.08 -2.72 -1.37
N ALA A 66 23.53 -3.57 -2.29
CA ALA A 66 24.06 -3.12 -3.58
C ALA A 66 23.01 -2.39 -4.42
N ARG A 67 21.77 -2.89 -4.47
CA ARG A 67 20.65 -2.23 -5.17
C ARG A 67 20.24 -0.92 -4.51
N LEU A 68 20.28 -0.85 -3.18
CA LEU A 68 20.08 0.40 -2.46
C LEU A 68 21.20 1.43 -2.74
N GLY A 69 22.32 1.00 -3.33
CA GLY A 69 23.44 1.87 -3.70
C GLY A 69 24.37 2.16 -2.52
N VAL A 70 24.48 1.23 -1.57
CA VAL A 70 25.24 1.37 -0.32
C VAL A 70 26.30 0.27 -0.13
N ALA A 71 26.69 -0.42 -1.21
CA ALA A 71 27.71 -1.47 -1.17
C ALA A 71 29.09 -0.96 -0.70
N ASP A 72 29.39 0.32 -0.92
CA ASP A 72 30.63 0.98 -0.54
C ASP A 72 30.72 1.34 0.95
N GLN A 73 29.65 1.09 1.72
CA GLN A 73 29.60 1.35 3.16
C GLN A 73 29.95 0.11 4.01
N ASP A 74 30.34 -1.01 3.39
CA ASP A 74 30.78 -2.22 4.10
C ASP A 74 32.15 -1.96 4.80
N PRO A 75 32.34 -2.38 6.08
CA PRO A 75 31.39 -3.08 6.95
C PRO A 75 30.28 -2.19 7.52
N TYR A 76 29.04 -2.68 7.46
CA TYR A 76 27.89 -1.96 7.99
C TYR A 76 27.88 -1.94 9.53
N PRO A 77 27.66 -0.77 10.17
CA PRO A 77 27.38 -0.74 11.60
C PRO A 77 26.11 -1.54 11.91
N ARG A 78 26.10 -2.20 13.07
CA ARG A 78 24.91 -2.91 13.56
C ARG A 78 24.23 -2.06 14.62
N CYS A 79 22.96 -1.70 14.39
CA CYS A 79 22.19 -0.82 15.27
C CYS A 79 20.83 -1.46 15.58
N THR A 80 20.39 -1.33 16.83
CA THR A 80 18.97 -1.42 17.23
C THR A 80 18.15 -0.29 16.57
N PRO A 81 16.80 -0.32 16.59
CA PRO A 81 16.00 0.80 16.10
C PRO A 81 16.42 2.13 16.76
N GLU A 82 16.55 2.13 18.09
CA GLU A 82 16.85 3.32 18.89
C GLU A 82 18.26 3.85 18.60
N GLU A 83 19.27 2.98 18.59
CA GLU A 83 20.65 3.38 18.25
C GLU A 83 20.75 3.93 16.82
N ALA A 84 19.93 3.43 15.89
CA ALA A 84 19.92 3.93 14.52
C ALA A 84 19.34 5.36 14.47
N VAL A 85 18.26 5.64 15.18
CA VAL A 85 17.67 7.00 15.27
C VAL A 85 18.63 7.98 15.96
N GLU A 86 19.32 7.55 17.02
CA GLU A 86 20.32 8.39 17.69
C GLU A 86 21.54 8.69 16.81
N ARG A 87 21.94 7.71 16.00
CA ARG A 87 23.13 7.80 15.16
C ARG A 87 22.90 8.58 13.88
N PHE A 88 21.75 8.38 13.26
CA PHE A 88 21.37 9.00 12.00
C PHE A 88 20.30 10.03 12.31
N ASP A 89 20.67 11.31 12.20
CA ASP A 89 19.73 12.43 12.36
C ASP A 89 18.48 12.19 11.51
N LEU A 90 17.34 12.77 11.91
CA LEU A 90 16.05 12.54 11.26
C LEU A 90 16.11 12.89 9.76
N ASP A 91 16.94 13.83 9.35
CA ASP A 91 17.07 14.23 7.94
C ASP A 91 17.93 13.28 7.09
N VAL A 92 18.55 12.26 7.68
CA VAL A 92 19.43 11.31 6.99
C VAL A 92 18.67 10.01 6.72
N PRO A 93 18.30 9.71 5.45
CA PRO A 93 17.62 8.46 5.14
C PRO A 93 18.56 7.29 5.41
N ALA A 94 18.19 6.42 6.35
CA ALA A 94 18.93 5.22 6.67
C ALA A 94 18.00 4.01 6.73
N VAL A 95 18.55 2.82 6.51
CA VAL A 95 17.82 1.56 6.57
C VAL A 95 18.54 0.54 7.42
N ARG A 96 17.77 -0.32 8.08
CA ARG A 96 18.21 -1.54 8.75
C ARG A 96 17.77 -2.74 7.92
N VAL A 97 18.64 -3.73 7.74
CA VAL A 97 18.37 -4.87 6.85
C VAL A 97 18.46 -6.19 7.62
N HIS A 98 17.45 -7.03 7.45
CA HIS A 98 17.37 -8.38 8.00
C HIS A 98 16.92 -9.37 6.93
N HIS A 99 17.32 -10.63 7.04
CA HIS A 99 16.90 -11.69 6.13
C HIS A 99 16.28 -12.84 6.91
N GLU A 100 15.10 -13.27 6.48
CA GLU A 100 14.36 -14.38 7.08
C GLU A 100 13.51 -15.10 6.02
N GLY A 101 13.61 -16.42 5.99
CA GLY A 101 12.98 -17.23 4.94
C GLY A 101 13.47 -16.84 3.55
N ASP A 102 12.53 -16.58 2.65
CA ASP A 102 12.79 -16.14 1.27
C ASP A 102 12.91 -14.60 1.15
N TRP A 103 12.82 -13.86 2.26
CA TRP A 103 12.65 -12.41 2.23
C TRP A 103 13.78 -11.66 2.93
N VAL A 104 14.20 -10.56 2.32
CA VAL A 104 15.00 -9.51 2.95
C VAL A 104 14.08 -8.36 3.33
N PHE A 105 14.07 -8.00 4.60
CA PHE A 105 13.34 -6.88 5.18
C PHE A 105 14.24 -5.65 5.22
N VAL A 106 13.80 -4.57 4.60
CA VAL A 106 14.45 -3.25 4.61
C VAL A 106 13.54 -2.31 5.41
N LEU A 107 14.01 -1.89 6.57
CA LEU A 107 13.27 -1.08 7.53
C LEU A 107 13.88 0.32 7.53
N GLU A 108 13.14 1.34 7.08
CA GLU A 108 13.64 2.72 7.14
C GLU A 108 13.67 3.22 8.59
N VAL A 109 14.81 3.80 8.98
CA VAL A 109 15.03 4.38 10.31
C VAL A 109 14.19 5.65 10.49
N ASN A 110 14.14 6.50 9.46
CA ASN A 110 13.14 7.55 9.31
C ASN A 110 12.32 7.30 8.05
N SER A 111 11.06 6.91 8.24
CA SER A 111 10.14 6.51 7.19
C SER A 111 9.43 7.66 6.49
N GLN A 112 9.58 8.91 6.94
CA GLN A 112 8.90 10.07 6.35
C GLN A 112 9.28 10.27 4.88
N LEU A 113 10.52 9.95 4.51
CA LEU A 113 11.00 10.11 3.14
C LEU A 113 10.55 8.98 2.20
N GLY A 114 10.20 7.81 2.77
CA GLY A 114 9.75 6.62 2.03
C GLY A 114 10.65 6.29 0.86
N VAL A 115 11.97 6.32 1.05
CA VAL A 115 12.94 6.20 -0.06
C VAL A 115 12.78 4.85 -0.76
N THR A 116 12.54 3.79 0.00
CA THR A 116 12.32 2.43 -0.48
C THR A 116 10.94 2.22 -1.08
N PHE A 117 9.96 3.04 -0.71
CA PHE A 117 8.61 3.05 -1.32
C PHE A 117 8.59 3.71 -2.72
N LYS A 118 9.60 4.52 -3.07
CA LYS A 118 9.62 5.24 -4.35
C LYS A 118 9.63 4.27 -5.54
N PRO A 119 8.87 4.53 -6.62
CA PRO A 119 8.78 3.64 -7.77
C PRO A 119 10.12 3.22 -8.38
N GLN A 120 11.09 4.14 -8.46
CA GLN A 120 12.42 3.82 -9.01
C GLN A 120 13.20 2.88 -8.11
N MET A 121 13.03 2.99 -6.78
CA MET A 121 13.68 2.10 -5.82
C MET A 121 13.01 0.73 -5.82
N LEU A 122 11.68 0.66 -5.82
CA LEU A 122 10.95 -0.61 -5.92
C LEU A 122 11.24 -1.35 -7.22
N ALA A 123 11.30 -0.65 -8.36
CA ALA A 123 11.74 -1.23 -9.62
C ALA A 123 13.13 -1.86 -9.46
N ARG A 124 14.10 -1.09 -8.98
CA ARG A 124 15.46 -1.59 -8.79
C ARG A 124 15.55 -2.78 -7.83
N LEU A 125 14.85 -2.73 -6.69
CA LEU A 125 14.84 -3.80 -5.70
C LEU A 125 14.18 -5.08 -6.25
N SER A 126 13.14 -4.94 -7.08
CA SER A 126 12.42 -6.07 -7.67
C SER A 126 13.01 -6.60 -8.98
N GLU A 127 14.12 -6.06 -9.50
CA GLU A 127 14.75 -6.54 -10.75
C GLU A 127 15.13 -8.02 -10.65
N GLY A 128 14.59 -8.89 -11.50
CA GLY A 128 14.80 -10.34 -11.38
C GLY A 128 14.10 -11.00 -10.19
N SER A 129 13.29 -10.28 -9.40
CA SER A 129 12.64 -10.76 -8.18
C SER A 129 11.25 -10.12 -7.94
N GLU A 130 10.79 -10.06 -6.70
CA GLU A 130 9.55 -9.50 -6.20
C GLU A 130 9.83 -8.60 -4.97
N ALA A 131 9.17 -7.44 -4.90
CA ALA A 131 9.24 -6.55 -3.76
C ALA A 131 7.84 -6.04 -3.39
N VAL A 132 7.54 -5.97 -2.10
CA VAL A 132 6.34 -5.34 -1.55
C VAL A 132 6.77 -4.32 -0.50
N SER A 133 6.19 -3.13 -0.52
CA SER A 133 6.50 -2.05 0.41
C SER A 133 5.24 -1.49 1.02
N ALA A 134 5.25 -1.33 2.34
CA ALA A 134 4.19 -0.71 3.11
C ALA A 134 4.74 0.54 3.79
N GLN A 135 3.96 1.62 3.79
CA GLN A 135 4.33 2.89 4.43
C GLN A 135 3.14 3.45 5.20
N GLN A 136 3.39 3.93 6.41
CA GLN A 136 2.49 4.83 7.14
C GLN A 136 3.19 6.18 7.33
N LEU A 137 2.51 7.26 6.97
CA LEU A 137 2.94 8.63 7.22
C LEU A 137 2.39 9.15 8.55
N LEU A 138 2.99 10.22 9.07
CA LEU A 138 2.55 10.86 10.33
C LEU A 138 1.13 11.43 10.28
N ASP A 139 0.62 11.73 9.08
CA ASP A 139 -0.79 12.12 8.89
C ASP A 139 -1.75 10.93 8.87
N SER A 140 -1.25 9.74 9.24
CA SER A 140 -1.94 8.45 9.23
C SER A 140 -2.27 7.89 7.84
N THR A 141 -1.80 8.53 6.76
CA THR A 141 -1.93 7.97 5.40
C THR A 141 -1.13 6.68 5.29
N ALA A 142 -1.82 5.57 5.02
CA ALA A 142 -1.25 4.26 4.78
C ALA A 142 -1.17 3.95 3.28
N LYS A 143 -0.03 3.40 2.86
CA LYS A 143 0.28 3.10 1.46
C LYS A 143 0.87 1.72 1.33
N VAL A 144 0.57 1.06 0.21
CA VAL A 144 1.24 -0.19 -0.17
C VAL A 144 1.54 -0.21 -1.65
N ALA A 145 2.70 -0.75 -2.01
CA ALA A 145 3.13 -0.91 -3.39
C ALA A 145 3.71 -2.32 -3.61
N HIS A 146 3.43 -2.89 -4.78
CA HIS A 146 3.93 -4.19 -5.20
C HIS A 146 4.65 -4.06 -6.54
N ALA A 147 5.87 -4.56 -6.60
CA ALA A 147 6.71 -4.57 -7.80
C ALA A 147 7.29 -5.97 -8.03
N ARG A 148 7.50 -6.32 -9.31
CA ARG A 148 8.07 -7.61 -9.71
C ARG A 148 8.80 -7.47 -11.04
N GLN A 149 9.96 -8.10 -11.17
CA GLN A 149 10.79 -8.07 -12.39
C GLN A 149 11.07 -6.64 -12.88
N GLY A 150 11.41 -5.72 -11.95
CA GLY A 150 11.70 -4.33 -12.32
C GLY A 150 10.48 -3.45 -12.56
N GLU A 151 9.26 -4.00 -12.51
CA GLU A 151 8.04 -3.27 -12.82
C GLU A 151 7.17 -3.06 -11.58
N LEU A 152 6.71 -1.82 -11.38
CA LEU A 152 5.65 -1.52 -10.41
C LEU A 152 4.32 -2.04 -10.95
N LEU A 153 3.76 -3.03 -10.26
CA LEU A 153 2.52 -3.70 -10.67
C LEU A 153 1.29 -3.00 -10.10
N ALA A 154 1.36 -2.55 -8.85
CA ALA A 154 0.23 -1.98 -8.16
C ALA A 154 0.64 -1.04 -7.03
N THR A 155 -0.16 -0.02 -6.80
CA THR A 155 -0.06 0.90 -5.66
C THR A 155 -1.45 1.17 -5.09
N TYR A 156 -1.52 1.28 -3.77
CA TYR A 156 -2.69 1.73 -3.03
C TYR A 156 -2.28 2.84 -2.06
N ILE A 157 -3.18 3.80 -1.91
CA ILE A 157 -3.09 4.92 -0.98
C ILE A 157 -4.48 5.03 -0.36
N ASP A 158 -4.59 4.82 0.94
CA ASP A 158 -5.87 4.80 1.66
C ASP A 158 -6.66 6.10 1.51
N TRP A 159 -5.96 7.24 1.50
CA TRP A 159 -6.54 8.57 1.34
C TRP A 159 -7.29 8.79 0.01
N HIS A 160 -7.05 7.96 -1.01
CA HIS A 160 -7.75 8.09 -2.29
C HIS A 160 -9.15 7.48 -2.29
N PHE A 161 -9.49 6.65 -1.31
CA PHE A 161 -10.77 5.91 -1.27
C PHE A 161 -11.05 5.09 -2.55
N GLU A 162 -9.98 4.70 -3.25
CA GLU A 162 -10.04 3.94 -4.50
C GLU A 162 -9.29 2.60 -4.32
N PRO A 163 -9.73 1.52 -5.00
CA PRO A 163 -8.98 0.28 -5.03
C PRO A 163 -7.55 0.46 -5.59
N PRO A 164 -6.60 -0.45 -5.25
CA PRO A 164 -5.29 -0.50 -5.88
C PRO A 164 -5.31 -0.28 -7.40
N SER A 165 -4.42 0.59 -7.86
CA SER A 165 -4.24 0.93 -9.27
C SER A 165 -2.88 0.47 -9.78
N GLY A 166 -2.76 0.21 -11.09
CA GLY A 166 -1.49 -0.20 -11.70
C GLY A 166 -1.67 -1.15 -12.88
N LYS A 167 -0.57 -1.79 -13.29
CA LYS A 167 -0.54 -2.76 -14.40
C LYS A 167 -1.23 -4.08 -14.06
N ASP A 168 -1.07 -4.54 -12.82
CA ASP A 168 -1.68 -5.78 -12.32
C ASP A 168 -2.05 -5.64 -10.83
N PRO A 169 -3.14 -4.91 -10.53
CA PRO A 169 -3.56 -4.66 -9.15
C PRO A 169 -4.29 -5.83 -8.49
N SER A 170 -4.50 -6.92 -9.22
CA SER A 170 -5.35 -8.04 -8.79
C SER A 170 -4.92 -8.65 -7.44
N ARG A 171 -3.61 -8.77 -7.22
CA ARG A 171 -3.03 -9.32 -6.00
C ARG A 171 -3.25 -8.42 -4.78
N LEU A 172 -2.94 -7.12 -4.90
CA LEU A 172 -3.19 -6.16 -3.82
C LEU A 172 -4.69 -5.97 -3.55
N ASN A 173 -5.52 -5.95 -4.60
CA ASN A 173 -6.98 -5.89 -4.45
C ASN A 173 -7.50 -7.02 -3.58
N ARG A 174 -7.08 -8.26 -3.87
CA ARG A 174 -7.45 -9.42 -3.06
C ARG A 174 -6.97 -9.26 -1.61
N ALA A 175 -5.70 -8.91 -1.39
CA ALA A 175 -5.11 -8.79 -0.06
C ALA A 175 -5.86 -7.77 0.81
N LEU A 176 -6.12 -6.58 0.28
CA LEU A 176 -6.80 -5.50 1.01
C LEU A 176 -8.29 -5.83 1.22
N THR A 177 -8.94 -6.47 0.25
CA THR A 177 -10.34 -6.92 0.39
C THR A 177 -10.49 -7.95 1.53
N GLN A 178 -9.55 -8.88 1.63
CA GLN A 178 -9.59 -9.94 2.65
C GLN A 178 -9.49 -9.41 4.07
N VAL A 179 -8.79 -8.30 4.27
CA VAL A 179 -8.66 -7.68 5.60
C VAL A 179 -9.77 -6.68 5.88
N GLY A 180 -10.50 -6.18 4.86
CA GLY A 180 -11.73 -5.40 5.04
C GLY A 180 -11.70 -3.94 4.56
N PHE A 181 -10.71 -3.53 3.75
CA PHE A 181 -10.57 -2.13 3.29
C PHE A 181 -11.74 -1.55 2.51
N PHE A 182 -12.61 -2.40 1.95
CA PHE A 182 -13.71 -1.97 1.07
C PHE A 182 -15.07 -2.35 1.65
N ARG A 183 -15.18 -2.42 2.98
CA ARG A 183 -16.44 -2.65 3.70
C ARG A 183 -16.92 -1.34 4.29
N GLU A 184 -18.18 -0.99 3.99
CA GLU A 184 -18.82 0.25 4.48
C GLU A 184 -18.82 0.32 6.02
N GLU A 185 -18.96 -0.82 6.71
CA GLU A 185 -19.03 -0.93 8.18
C GLU A 185 -17.72 -0.54 8.90
N ASN A 186 -16.58 -0.53 8.18
CA ASN A 186 -15.28 -0.23 8.77
C ASN A 186 -14.94 1.27 8.74
N GLU A 187 -15.63 2.07 7.94
CA GLU A 187 -15.36 3.51 7.80
C GLU A 187 -15.69 4.30 9.08
N ASP A 188 -16.67 3.81 9.85
CA ASP A 188 -17.15 4.46 11.09
C ASP A 188 -16.59 3.82 12.37
N SER A 189 -15.66 2.86 12.27
CA SER A 189 -15.11 2.15 13.42
C SER A 189 -13.84 2.82 13.95
N ASP A 190 -13.88 3.32 15.19
CA ASP A 190 -12.70 3.87 15.89
C ASP A 190 -11.60 2.82 16.13
N GLU A 191 -11.91 1.52 16.00
CA GLU A 191 -10.97 0.41 16.17
C GLU A 191 -10.27 0.01 14.86
N TRP A 192 -10.75 0.52 13.71
CA TRP A 192 -10.21 0.20 12.41
C TRP A 192 -9.02 1.11 12.05
N GLU A 193 -7.82 0.51 12.02
CA GLU A 193 -6.60 1.24 11.66
C GLU A 193 -6.05 0.75 10.31
N ALA A 194 -6.22 1.56 9.26
CA ALA A 194 -5.76 1.26 7.91
C ALA A 194 -4.27 0.85 7.87
N SER A 195 -3.39 1.54 8.58
CA SER A 195 -1.97 1.21 8.60
C SER A 195 -1.69 -0.21 9.11
N LYS A 196 -2.27 -0.60 10.24
CA LYS A 196 -2.16 -1.97 10.77
C LYS A 196 -2.73 -3.00 9.81
N MET A 197 -3.87 -2.69 9.18
CA MET A 197 -4.52 -3.61 8.25
C MET A 197 -3.74 -3.79 6.94
N ILE A 198 -3.01 -2.78 6.48
CA ILE A 198 -2.05 -2.94 5.37
C ILE A 198 -0.97 -3.96 5.74
N LEU A 199 -0.39 -3.87 6.95
CA LEU A 199 0.65 -4.80 7.39
C LEU A 199 0.13 -6.24 7.45
N VAL A 200 -1.08 -6.45 7.98
CA VAL A 200 -1.75 -7.76 7.96
C VAL A 200 -1.97 -8.26 6.53
N ALA A 201 -2.42 -7.39 5.62
CA ALA A 201 -2.70 -7.76 4.23
C ALA A 201 -1.42 -8.23 3.51
N VAL A 202 -0.31 -7.48 3.63
CA VAL A 202 0.94 -7.85 2.98
C VAL A 202 1.57 -9.09 3.61
N GLU A 203 1.50 -9.23 4.93
CA GLU A 203 2.02 -10.39 5.63
C GLU A 203 1.36 -11.69 5.13
N ARG A 204 0.02 -11.70 5.06
CA ARG A 204 -0.75 -12.88 4.63
C ARG A 204 -0.59 -13.16 3.13
N GLU A 205 -0.68 -12.14 2.28
CA GLU A 205 -0.66 -12.31 0.83
C GLU A 205 0.74 -12.70 0.30
N PHE A 206 1.80 -12.25 0.97
CA PHE A 206 3.19 -12.52 0.56
C PHE A 206 3.89 -13.57 1.42
N GLY A 207 3.21 -14.10 2.44
CA GLY A 207 3.76 -15.12 3.34
C GLY A 207 4.98 -14.60 4.09
N LEU A 208 4.93 -13.34 4.55
CA LEU A 208 6.04 -12.71 5.25
C LEU A 208 6.08 -13.26 6.68
N THR A 209 7.23 -13.79 7.06
CA THR A 209 7.50 -14.27 8.41
C THR A 209 8.78 -13.61 8.90
N VAL A 210 8.70 -12.95 10.05
CA VAL A 210 9.85 -12.30 10.65
C VAL A 210 9.75 -12.32 12.16
N SER A 211 10.89 -12.51 12.84
CA SER A 211 10.96 -12.44 14.30
C SER A 211 11.07 -10.98 14.78
N PRO A 212 10.09 -10.46 15.54
CA PRO A 212 10.18 -9.12 16.13
C PRO A 212 11.37 -8.97 17.06
N GLU A 213 11.73 -10.01 17.81
CA GLU A 213 12.91 -10.01 18.69
C GLU A 213 14.21 -9.76 17.89
N VAL A 214 14.35 -10.41 16.73
CA VAL A 214 15.54 -10.25 15.89
C VAL A 214 15.56 -8.89 15.21
N VAL A 215 14.41 -8.44 14.68
CA VAL A 215 14.30 -7.15 14.00
C VAL A 215 14.51 -5.97 14.94
N ASN A 216 14.10 -6.10 16.21
CA ASN A 216 14.35 -5.07 17.21
C ASN A 216 15.77 -5.16 17.81
N GLY A 217 16.53 -6.21 17.50
CA GLY A 217 17.94 -6.34 17.86
C GLY A 217 18.90 -5.59 16.92
N PRO A 218 20.23 -5.66 17.15
CA PRO A 218 21.20 -4.97 16.30
C PRO A 218 21.31 -5.55 14.87
N LEU A 219 20.96 -4.75 13.87
CA LEU A 219 20.97 -5.12 12.44
C LEU A 219 21.94 -4.27 11.61
N PRO A 220 22.53 -4.82 10.53
CA PRO A 220 23.28 -4.03 9.54
C PRO A 220 22.49 -2.80 9.08
N THR A 221 23.09 -1.63 9.23
CA THR A 221 22.46 -0.34 8.99
C THR A 221 23.29 0.47 7.98
N ALA A 222 22.64 1.10 7.02
CA ALA A 222 23.29 1.87 5.96
C ALA A 222 22.55 3.18 5.67
N VAL A 223 23.28 4.20 5.26
CA VAL A 223 22.71 5.49 4.84
C VAL A 223 22.37 5.42 3.36
N LEU A 224 21.11 5.64 3.02
CA LEU A 224 20.68 5.65 1.62
C LEU A 224 21.21 6.91 0.92
N PRO A 225 21.69 6.79 -0.34
CA PRO A 225 22.04 7.95 -1.12
C PRO A 225 20.78 8.80 -1.35
N TYR A 226 20.84 10.07 -0.97
CA TYR A 226 19.73 11.00 -1.20
C TYR A 226 19.51 11.17 -2.71
N VAL A 227 18.50 10.51 -3.26
CA VAL A 227 18.05 10.80 -4.62
C VAL A 227 17.19 12.05 -4.55
N LYS A 228 17.80 13.21 -4.79
CA LYS A 228 17.07 14.44 -5.07
C LYS A 228 16.13 14.15 -6.23
N ALA A 229 14.83 14.33 -6.02
CA ALA A 229 13.87 14.23 -7.11
C ALA A 229 14.35 15.12 -8.28
N PRO A 230 14.29 14.65 -9.54
CA PRO A 230 14.51 15.54 -10.66
C PRO A 230 13.55 16.72 -10.50
N ALA A 231 14.07 17.95 -10.61
CA ALA A 231 13.21 19.12 -10.59
C ALA A 231 12.09 18.92 -11.61
N PRO A 232 10.84 19.31 -11.30
CA PRO A 232 9.77 19.24 -12.28
C PRO A 232 10.25 19.91 -13.57
N PRO A 233 9.89 19.38 -14.76
CA PRO A 233 10.18 20.07 -16.01
C PRO A 233 9.74 21.52 -15.82
N ARG A 234 10.67 22.46 -16.00
CA ARG A 234 10.26 23.86 -16.05
C ARG A 234 9.31 23.93 -17.24
N GLU A 235 8.02 24.03 -16.97
CA GLU A 235 7.07 24.42 -18.01
C GLU A 235 7.68 25.66 -18.67
N PRO A 236 7.90 25.65 -20.00
CA PRO A 236 8.31 26.85 -20.68
C PRO A 236 7.25 27.88 -20.32
N LEU A 237 7.64 28.91 -19.58
CA LEU A 237 6.81 30.09 -19.36
C LEU A 237 6.27 30.45 -20.73
N GLN A 238 4.98 30.19 -20.97
CA GLN A 238 4.33 30.58 -22.19
C GLN A 238 4.54 32.09 -22.25
N ARG A 239 5.45 32.53 -23.14
CA ARG A 239 5.62 33.93 -23.42
C ARG A 239 4.25 34.39 -23.87
N LYS A 240 3.57 35.18 -23.02
CA LYS A 240 2.39 35.94 -23.43
C LYS A 240 2.73 36.54 -24.79
N PRO A 241 1.96 36.25 -25.85
CA PRO A 241 2.21 36.88 -27.13
C PRO A 241 2.17 38.38 -26.89
N SER A 242 3.31 39.05 -27.16
CA SER A 242 3.39 40.49 -27.17
C SER A 242 2.33 41.00 -28.14
N ALA A 243 1.39 41.78 -27.62
CA ALA A 243 0.44 42.54 -28.43
C ALA A 243 1.21 43.66 -29.14
N ASP A 244 1.96 43.31 -30.18
CA ASP A 244 2.47 44.29 -31.13
C ASP A 244 2.61 43.61 -32.49
N GLY A 245 1.63 43.86 -33.36
CA GLY A 245 1.45 43.11 -34.59
C GLY A 245 0.27 43.61 -35.38
N SER A 246 0.30 44.90 -35.69
CA SER A 246 -0.47 45.56 -36.74
C SER A 246 -0.70 44.63 -37.96
N VAL A 247 -1.96 44.30 -38.23
CA VAL A 247 -2.38 43.84 -39.56
C VAL A 247 -3.59 44.66 -39.97
N VAL A 248 -3.34 45.56 -40.91
CA VAL A 248 -4.34 46.30 -41.66
C VAL A 248 -4.90 45.37 -42.75
N PRO A 249 -6.22 45.23 -42.91
CA PRO A 249 -6.80 44.76 -44.17
C PRO A 249 -7.36 45.96 -44.94
N LYS A 250 -6.82 46.18 -46.14
CA LYS A 250 -7.37 47.10 -47.14
C LYS A 250 -8.22 46.32 -48.13
N LEU A 251 -9.45 46.82 -48.35
CA LEU A 251 -10.21 46.88 -49.62
C LEU A 251 -10.70 45.53 -50.16
N GLN A 252 -11.92 45.31 -50.66
CA GLN A 252 -12.98 46.14 -51.28
C GLN A 252 -14.19 45.17 -51.39
N ALA A 253 -15.45 45.51 -51.07
CA ALA A 253 -16.42 46.37 -51.76
C ALA A 253 -17.66 45.53 -52.19
N GLU A 254 -18.78 46.24 -52.39
CA GLU A 254 -20.13 45.80 -52.78
C GLU A 254 -20.97 45.23 -51.63
N GLN A 255 -22.22 45.65 -51.36
CA GLN A 255 -23.16 46.59 -51.99
C GLN A 255 -24.28 46.79 -50.92
N ALA A 256 -24.60 48.01 -50.49
CA ALA A 256 -25.64 48.89 -51.05
C ALA A 256 -27.03 48.71 -50.42
N ARG A 257 -27.58 49.86 -49.99
CA ARG A 257 -29.01 50.26 -49.89
C ARG A 257 -29.81 49.86 -48.65
N ASN A 258 -30.05 50.86 -47.81
CA ASN A 258 -31.36 51.47 -47.50
C ASN A 258 -31.05 52.53 -46.43
N ASP A 259 -30.86 53.80 -46.77
CA ASP A 259 -31.88 54.83 -47.04
C ASP A 259 -33.06 54.87 -46.05
N ASP A 260 -33.09 56.01 -45.36
CA ASP A 260 -34.24 56.84 -44.95
C ASP A 260 -35.08 56.54 -43.70
N HIS A 261 -35.15 57.61 -42.88
CA HIS A 261 -36.26 58.07 -42.00
C HIS A 261 -36.57 57.16 -40.79
N GLU A 262 -36.83 57.63 -39.57
CA GLU A 262 -37.42 58.88 -39.10
C GLU A 262 -37.30 58.95 -37.55
N ASP A 263 -37.26 60.17 -37.03
CA ASP A 263 -37.89 60.64 -35.78
C ASP A 263 -37.39 60.29 -34.36
N GLY A 264 -37.05 61.37 -33.63
CA GLY A 264 -37.75 61.72 -32.39
C GLY A 264 -37.17 61.27 -31.05
N ARG A 265 -36.25 62.08 -30.46
CA ARG A 265 -36.44 62.82 -29.19
C ARG A 265 -35.14 63.40 -28.63
#